data_AF-A0A6H5KDW3-F1
#
_entry.id   AF-A0A6H5KDW3-F1
#
_cell.length_a   1.000
_cell.length_b   1.000
_cell.length_c   1.000
_cell.angle_alpha   90.00
_cell.angle_beta   90.00
_cell.angle_gamma   90.00
#
_symmetry.space_group_name_H-M   'P 1'
#
loop_
_entity.id
_entity.type
_entity.pdbx_description
1 polymer ?
#
loop_
_entity_poly.entity_id
_entity_poly.type
_entity_poly.pdbx_seq_one_letter_code
_entity_poly.pdbx_strand_id
1 'polypeptide(L)'
;MQNTSALAGIPCSRCGKRGSPDGWNPKGPRRVFMEEDVGYIIGFRYKCERCVEYNGTVEESEQRPTSFNAWDVGCLDRLPDYVSKEFPFILTHRSGIDIRLVDRLTDDLVHGKGFSAAAKEVS
;
A
#
# COMPACT_ATOMS: atom_id res chain seq x y z
N MET A 1 7.73 -29.65 -11.77
CA MET A 1 6.50 -28.83 -11.79
C MET A 1 6.20 -28.41 -10.36
N GLN A 2 6.59 -27.20 -9.97
CA GLN A 2 6.37 -26.68 -8.62
C GLN A 2 4.91 -26.28 -8.46
N ASN A 3 4.31 -26.74 -7.37
CA ASN A 3 2.89 -26.61 -7.05
C ASN A 3 2.59 -25.14 -6.70
N THR A 4 2.05 -24.36 -7.64
CA THR A 4 1.76 -22.92 -7.51
C THR A 4 0.55 -22.60 -6.62
N SER A 5 0.02 -23.57 -5.85
CA SER A 5 -1.16 -23.40 -5.02
C SER A 5 -0.90 -22.64 -3.70
N ALA A 6 0.35 -22.39 -3.33
CA ALA A 6 0.69 -21.61 -2.12
C ALA A 6 0.43 -20.09 -2.25
N LEU A 7 0.10 -19.59 -3.45
CA LEU A 7 -0.17 -18.17 -3.74
C LEU A 7 -1.67 -17.82 -3.80
N ALA A 8 -2.57 -18.70 -3.35
CA ALA A 8 -4.00 -18.68 -3.67
C ALA A 8 -4.87 -17.50 -3.13
N GLY A 9 -4.28 -16.37 -2.72
CA GLY A 9 -5.01 -15.11 -2.53
C GLY A 9 -4.23 -14.08 -1.71
N ILE A 10 -4.60 -12.80 -1.81
CA ILE A 10 -4.05 -11.75 -0.95
C ILE A 10 -4.76 -11.81 0.41
N PRO A 11 -4.04 -11.72 1.55
CA PRO A 11 -4.67 -11.77 2.86
C PRO A 11 -5.47 -10.48 3.10
N CYS A 12 -6.71 -10.61 3.58
CA CYS A 12 -7.54 -9.46 3.94
C CYS A 12 -6.86 -8.63 5.03
N SER A 13 -6.77 -7.31 4.80
CA SER A 13 -6.19 -6.34 5.72
C SER A 13 -6.84 -6.33 7.12
N ARG A 14 -8.09 -6.80 7.23
CA ARG A 14 -8.82 -6.89 8.51
C ARG A 14 -8.68 -8.26 9.15
N CYS A 15 -9.24 -9.31 8.54
CA CYS A 15 -9.35 -10.63 9.17
C CYS A 15 -8.26 -11.63 8.76
N GLY A 16 -7.35 -11.28 7.85
CA GLY A 16 -6.27 -12.14 7.36
C GLY A 16 -6.70 -13.32 6.49
N LYS A 17 -8.01 -13.59 6.32
CA LYS A 17 -8.48 -14.59 5.36
C LYS A 17 -8.19 -14.14 3.93
N ARG A 18 -7.87 -15.10 3.06
CA ARG A 18 -7.52 -14.85 1.66
C ARG A 18 -8.74 -14.31 0.92
N GLY A 19 -8.59 -13.16 0.26
CA GLY A 19 -9.63 -12.58 -0.58
C GLY A 19 -9.61 -13.18 -1.98
N SER A 20 -10.77 -13.11 -2.64
CA SER A 20 -10.91 -13.47 -4.05
C SER A 20 -10.76 -12.23 -4.96
N PRO A 21 -10.34 -12.38 -6.22
CA PRO A 21 -10.24 -11.28 -7.17
C PRO A 21 -11.53 -10.45 -7.30
N ASP A 22 -11.41 -9.11 -7.29
CA ASP A 22 -12.53 -8.14 -7.43
C ASP A 22 -12.32 -7.11 -8.56
N GLY A 23 -11.23 -7.24 -9.33
CA GLY A 23 -10.93 -6.37 -10.47
C GLY A 23 -10.06 -5.16 -10.12
N TRP A 24 -9.90 -4.24 -11.06
CA TRP A 24 -9.07 -3.04 -10.88
C TRP A 24 -9.76 -1.98 -10.04
N ASN A 25 -8.99 -1.19 -9.28
CA ASN A 25 -9.55 -0.13 -8.44
C ASN A 25 -10.26 0.98 -9.26
N PRO A 26 -11.59 1.13 -9.12
CA PRO A 26 -12.36 2.11 -9.90
C PRO A 26 -12.18 3.55 -9.39
N LYS A 27 -11.66 3.73 -8.16
CA LYS A 27 -11.42 5.06 -7.58
C LYS A 27 -10.17 5.75 -8.13
N GLY A 28 -9.46 5.10 -9.06
CA GLY A 28 -8.27 5.63 -9.71
C GLY A 28 -6.96 5.27 -9.01
N PRO A 29 -5.82 5.64 -9.63
CA PRO A 29 -4.50 5.35 -9.10
C PRO A 29 -4.20 6.10 -7.81
N ARG A 30 -3.34 5.54 -6.98
CA ARG A 30 -2.70 6.25 -5.86
C ARG A 30 -1.42 6.91 -6.35
N ARG A 31 -1.29 8.22 -6.16
CA ARG A 31 -0.09 8.98 -6.51
C ARG A 31 1.06 8.68 -5.55
N VAL A 32 2.26 8.50 -6.07
CA VAL A 32 3.49 8.30 -5.28
C VAL A 32 4.57 9.29 -5.65
N PHE A 33 5.25 9.83 -4.65
CA PHE A 33 6.38 10.73 -4.85
C PHE A 33 7.67 9.93 -4.84
N MET A 34 8.43 10.05 -5.92
CA MET A 34 9.74 9.46 -6.09
C MET A 34 10.76 10.61 -6.12
N GLU A 35 12.03 10.26 -6.15
CA GLU A 35 13.12 11.23 -6.07
C GLU A 35 13.10 12.27 -7.19
N GLU A 36 12.90 11.83 -8.43
CA GLU A 36 12.97 12.69 -9.62
C GLU A 36 11.62 12.86 -10.31
N ASP A 37 10.59 12.14 -9.87
CA ASP A 37 9.30 12.07 -10.57
C ASP A 37 8.14 11.69 -9.63
N VAL A 38 6.93 11.70 -10.18
CA VAL A 38 5.70 11.30 -9.54
C VAL A 38 5.10 10.11 -10.30
N GLY A 39 4.92 9.00 -9.59
CA GLY A 39 4.34 7.78 -10.12
C GLY A 39 2.87 7.59 -9.73
N TYR A 40 2.26 6.56 -10.29
CA TYR A 40 0.89 6.15 -9.98
C TYR A 40 0.84 4.63 -9.72
N ILE A 41 0.41 4.23 -8.53
CA ILE A 41 0.11 2.84 -8.20
C ILE A 41 -1.34 2.55 -8.58
N ILE A 42 -1.53 1.59 -9.47
CA ILE A 42 -2.84 1.02 -9.78
C ILE A 42 -2.91 -0.37 -9.12
N GLY A 43 -3.83 -0.51 -8.16
CA GLY A 43 -4.02 -1.75 -7.43
C GLY A 43 -5.09 -2.65 -8.05
N PHE A 44 -4.80 -3.94 -8.11
CA PHE A 44 -5.84 -4.96 -8.21
C PHE A 44 -6.52 -5.13 -6.84
N ARG A 45 -7.86 -5.15 -6.84
CA ARG A 45 -8.70 -5.29 -5.64
C ARG A 45 -9.07 -6.74 -5.41
N TYR A 46 -9.28 -7.03 -4.13
CA TYR A 46 -9.71 -8.33 -3.63
C TYR A 46 -10.93 -8.11 -2.74
N LYS A 47 -11.88 -9.03 -2.80
CA LYS A 47 -13.05 -9.07 -1.92
C LYS A 47 -12.83 -10.08 -0.80
N CYS A 48 -13.20 -9.72 0.42
CA CYS A 48 -13.23 -10.64 1.54
C CYS A 48 -14.66 -11.06 1.83
N GLU A 49 -14.98 -12.36 1.71
CA GLU A 49 -16.33 -12.87 1.96
C GLU A 49 -16.69 -12.93 3.46
N ARG A 50 -15.69 -12.82 4.35
CA ARG A 50 -15.90 -12.78 5.80
C ARG A 50 -16.11 -11.38 6.36
N CYS A 51 -15.48 -10.38 5.76
CA CYS A 51 -15.60 -9.00 6.21
C CYS A 51 -16.68 -8.33 5.39
N VAL A 52 -17.69 -7.77 6.04
CA VAL A 52 -18.73 -6.96 5.40
C VAL A 52 -18.46 -5.49 5.67
N GLU A 53 -18.81 -4.63 4.72
CA GLU A 53 -18.83 -3.19 4.93
C GLU A 53 -19.91 -2.87 5.98
N TYR A 54 -19.48 -2.58 7.20
CA TYR A 54 -20.37 -2.03 8.22
C TYR A 54 -20.40 -0.52 8.09
N ASN A 55 -21.36 -0.03 7.33
CA ASN A 55 -21.70 1.38 7.31
C ASN A 55 -22.96 1.42 8.18
N GLY A 56 -22.93 2.04 9.37
CA GLY A 56 -23.99 1.98 10.40
C GLY A 56 -25.38 2.50 9.99
N THR A 57 -25.62 2.67 8.69
CA THR A 57 -26.83 3.12 8.02
C THR A 57 -27.36 2.09 7.01
N VAL A 58 -26.68 0.96 6.81
CA VAL A 58 -27.00 -0.04 5.78
C VAL A 58 -27.74 -1.20 6.41
N GLU A 59 -28.90 -1.56 5.86
CA GLU A 59 -29.68 -2.71 6.30
C GLU A 59 -28.86 -4.01 6.18
N GLU A 60 -29.14 -5.02 7.01
CA GLU A 60 -28.42 -6.30 6.98
C GLU A 60 -28.50 -6.99 5.60
N SER A 61 -29.59 -6.76 4.88
CA SER A 61 -29.85 -7.20 3.50
C SER A 61 -28.94 -6.55 2.44
N GLU A 62 -28.35 -5.39 2.75
CA GLU A 62 -27.55 -4.59 1.83
C GLU A 62 -26.04 -4.66 2.12
N GLN A 63 -25.64 -5.48 3.10
CA GLN A 63 -24.23 -5.66 3.45
C GLN A 63 -23.44 -6.24 2.28
N ARG A 64 -22.40 -5.50 1.86
CA ARG A 64 -21.50 -5.92 0.79
C ARG A 64 -20.19 -6.46 1.35
N PRO A 65 -19.59 -7.49 0.71
CA PRO A 65 -18.23 -7.90 1.04
C PRO A 65 -17.26 -6.72 0.97
N THR A 66 -16.43 -6.57 2.00
CA THR A 66 -15.38 -5.56 2.04
C THR A 66 -14.35 -5.86 0.96
N SER A 67 -14.05 -4.84 0.17
CA SER A 67 -13.00 -4.91 -0.83
C SER A 67 -11.77 -4.12 -0.40
N PHE A 68 -10.59 -4.59 -0.79
CA PHE A 68 -9.31 -4.02 -0.38
C PHE A 68 -8.27 -4.15 -1.52
N ASN A 69 -7.22 -3.34 -1.48
CA ASN A 69 -6.12 -3.42 -2.45
C ASN A 69 -5.03 -4.37 -1.96
N ALA A 70 -4.31 -5.01 -2.89
CA ALA A 70 -3.18 -5.88 -2.54
C ALA A 70 -2.08 -5.18 -1.76
N TRP A 71 -1.89 -3.89 -2.03
CA TRP A 71 -0.88 -3.05 -1.39
C TRP A 71 -1.36 -2.37 -0.11
N ASP A 72 -2.59 -2.64 0.37
CA ASP A 72 -3.00 -2.10 1.67
C ASP A 72 -2.04 -2.57 2.77
N VAL A 73 -1.67 -1.66 3.68
CA VAL A 73 -0.65 -1.92 4.72
C VAL A 73 -0.97 -3.18 5.52
N GLY A 74 -2.22 -3.33 5.96
CA GLY A 74 -2.63 -4.55 6.67
C GLY A 74 -2.52 -5.84 5.85
N CYS A 75 -2.58 -5.77 4.52
CA CYS A 75 -2.30 -6.92 3.66
C CYS A 75 -0.79 -7.22 3.65
N LEU A 76 0.03 -6.19 3.42
CA LEU A 76 1.49 -6.30 3.37
C LEU A 76 2.06 -6.88 4.68
N ASP A 77 1.56 -6.43 5.84
CA ASP A 77 1.97 -6.91 7.17
C ASP A 77 1.67 -8.40 7.41
N ARG A 78 0.77 -8.99 6.61
CA ARG A 78 0.36 -10.40 6.73
C ARG A 78 0.97 -11.27 5.63
N LEU A 79 1.66 -10.67 4.67
CA LEU A 79 2.43 -11.42 3.68
C LEU A 79 3.75 -11.89 4.30
N PRO A 80 4.37 -12.95 3.76
CA PRO A 80 5.71 -13.33 4.15
C PRO A 80 6.68 -12.14 4.00
N ASP A 81 7.61 -11.99 4.95
CA ASP A 81 8.57 -10.87 5.01
C ASP A 81 9.29 -10.59 3.68
N TYR A 82 9.69 -11.64 2.96
CA TYR A 82 10.39 -11.50 1.69
C TYR A 82 9.50 -10.90 0.59
N VAL A 83 8.18 -10.97 0.71
CA VAL A 83 7.24 -10.33 -0.24
C VAL A 83 6.94 -8.90 0.20
N SER A 84 6.71 -8.68 1.50
CA SER A 84 6.38 -7.36 2.02
C SER A 84 7.54 -6.37 1.89
N LYS A 85 8.78 -6.83 2.06
CA LYS A 85 10.00 -6.01 1.89
C LYS A 85 10.28 -5.59 0.46
N GLU A 86 9.74 -6.30 -0.53
CA GLU A 86 9.87 -5.92 -1.95
C GLU A 86 8.92 -4.78 -2.35
N PHE A 87 7.99 -4.39 -1.47
CA PHE A 87 7.11 -3.26 -1.73
C PHE A 87 7.86 -1.94 -1.50
N PRO A 88 8.14 -1.13 -2.54
CA PRO A 88 9.14 -0.06 -2.47
C PRO A 88 8.57 1.28 -1.93
N PHE A 89 7.32 1.29 -1.45
CA PHE A 89 6.62 2.52 -1.12
C PHE A 89 6.12 2.53 0.32
N ILE A 90 6.30 3.67 0.99
CA ILE A 90 5.61 4.00 2.24
C ILE A 90 4.28 4.65 1.88
N LEU A 91 3.17 4.02 2.25
CA LEU A 91 1.84 4.51 1.93
C LEU A 91 1.29 5.42 3.04
N THR A 92 0.82 6.61 2.65
CA THR A 92 0.08 7.53 3.51
C THR A 92 -1.43 7.39 3.27
N HIS A 93 -2.23 8.20 3.97
CA HIS A 93 -3.68 8.22 3.79
C HIS A 93 -4.12 8.52 2.34
N ARG A 94 -3.39 9.36 1.59
CA ARG A 94 -3.78 9.79 0.22
C ARG A 94 -2.72 9.58 -0.86
N SER A 95 -1.48 9.26 -0.49
CA SER A 95 -0.36 9.11 -1.43
C SER A 95 0.58 7.99 -0.98
N GLY A 96 1.68 7.80 -1.68
CA GLY A 96 2.84 7.11 -1.15
C GLY A 96 4.13 7.88 -1.43
N ILE A 97 5.22 7.41 -0.84
CA ILE A 97 6.56 7.96 -1.00
C ILE A 97 7.50 6.78 -1.23
N ASP A 98 8.41 6.88 -2.19
CA ASP A 98 9.49 5.89 -2.38
C ASP A 98 10.37 5.84 -1.13
N ILE A 99 10.66 4.63 -0.63
CA ILE A 99 11.55 4.42 0.52
C ILE A 99 12.90 5.10 0.29
N ARG A 100 13.44 5.06 -0.93
CA ARG A 100 14.74 5.68 -1.26
C ARG A 100 14.76 7.20 -1.05
N LEU A 101 13.63 7.85 -1.33
CA LEU A 101 13.48 9.29 -1.10
C LEU A 101 13.48 9.59 0.42
N VAL A 102 12.85 8.74 1.22
CA VAL A 102 12.86 8.88 2.69
C VAL A 102 14.24 8.63 3.29
N ASP A 103 14.94 7.61 2.81
CA ASP A 103 16.30 7.29 3.25
C ASP A 103 17.24 8.48 3.00
N ARG A 104 17.20 9.07 1.80
CA ARG A 104 17.99 10.26 1.48
C ARG A 104 17.65 11.47 2.36
N LEU A 105 16.35 11.76 2.55
CA LEU A 105 15.94 12.87 3.42
C LEU A 105 16.45 12.67 4.85
N THR A 106 16.43 11.44 5.33
CA THR A 106 16.96 11.09 6.66
C THR A 106 18.46 11.27 6.72
N ASP A 107 19.19 10.79 5.71
CA ASP A 107 20.64 10.98 5.60
C ASP A 107 21.03 12.47 5.54
N ASP A 108 20.28 13.28 4.80
CA ASP A 108 20.50 14.72 4.71
C ASP A 108 20.24 15.44 6.04
N LEU A 109 19.21 15.03 6.78
CA LEU A 109 18.88 15.59 8.10
C LEU A 109 19.94 15.21 9.15
N VAL A 110 20.44 13.98 9.12
CA VAL A 110 21.41 13.48 10.11
C VAL A 110 22.83 13.94 9.80
N HIS A 111 23.24 13.89 8.53
CA HIS A 111 24.62 14.15 8.13
C HIS A 111 24.84 15.54 7.52
N GLY A 112 23.78 16.31 7.28
CA GLY A 112 23.85 17.69 6.83
C GLY A 112 24.34 17.86 5.38
N LYS A 113 24.25 16.82 4.54
CA LYS A 113 24.88 16.78 3.21
C LYS A 113 24.01 17.31 2.06
N GLY A 114 22.75 17.67 2.33
CA GLY A 114 21.79 18.14 1.32
C GLY A 114 21.18 19.52 1.64
N PHE A 115 19.86 19.60 1.79
CA PHE A 115 19.10 20.86 1.98
C PHE A 115 19.64 21.79 3.08
N SER A 116 20.20 21.23 4.14
CA SER A 116 20.82 21.95 5.26
C SER A 116 22.16 22.60 4.89
N ALA A 117 22.90 22.06 3.91
CA ALA A 117 24.07 22.70 3.32
C ALA A 117 23.65 23.82 2.35
N ALA A 118 22.65 23.57 1.49
CA ALA A 118 22.12 24.58 0.58
C ALA A 118 21.50 25.78 1.33
N ALA A 119 20.80 25.54 2.45
CA ALA A 119 20.24 26.60 3.28
C ALA A 119 21.31 27.52 3.91
N LYS A 120 22.53 27.03 4.14
CA LYS A 120 23.67 27.84 4.62
C LYS A 120 24.32 28.67 3.53
N GLU A 121 24.17 28.30 2.26
CA GLU A 121 24.69 29.10 1.13
C GLU A 121 23.68 30.14 0.62
N VAL A 122 22.40 29.99 0.97
CA VAL A 122 21.32 30.92 0.58
C VAL A 122 20.99 31.93 1.71
N SER A 123 21.57 31.77 2.91
CA SER A 123 21.48 32.72 4.03
C SER A 123 22.70 33.64 4.10
#